data_AF-A0A963RLJ1-F1
#
_entry.id   AF-A0A963RLJ1-F1
#
_cell.length_a   1.000
_cell.length_b   1.000
_cell.length_c   1.000
_cell.angle_alpha   90.00
_cell.angle_beta   90.00
_cell.angle_gamma   90.00
#
_symmetry.space_group_name_H-M   'P 1'
#
loop_
_entity.id
_entity.type
_entity.pdbx_description
1 polymer ?
#
loop_
_entity_poly.entity_id
_entity_poly.type
_entity_poly.pdbx_seq_one_letter_code
_entity_poly.pdbx_strand_id
1 'polypeptide(L)' 'MMAPPVKSGPRYDEFIQAEKVRVIDENGENIGVMYTREAIEQAAEVRLDLVEVSPNADPPVCK' A
#
# COMPACT_ATOMS: atom_id res chain seq x y z
N MET A 1 -26.19 -1.30 16.04
CA MET A 1 -26.05 -0.48 14.83
C MET A 1 -24.63 -0.66 14.32
N MET A 2 -24.41 -1.39 13.23
CA MET A 2 -23.11 -1.38 12.54
C MET A 2 -23.20 -0.25 11.51
N ALA A 3 -22.42 0.80 11.69
CA ALA A 3 -22.29 1.84 10.68
C ALA A 3 -21.79 1.19 9.38
N PRO A 4 -22.36 1.55 8.22
CA PRO A 4 -21.84 1.07 6.94
C PRO A 4 -20.37 1.52 6.84
N PRO A 5 -19.45 0.66 6.36
CA PRO A 5 -18.08 1.08 6.14
C PRO A 5 -18.11 2.28 5.19
N VAL A 6 -17.54 3.39 5.65
CA VAL A 6 -17.34 4.58 4.83
C VAL A 6 -16.54 4.09 3.63
N LYS A 7 -17.07 4.21 2.41
CA LYS A 7 -16.35 3.87 1.19
C LYS A 7 -15.28 4.94 0.93
N SER A 8 -14.29 5.00 1.81
CA SER A 8 -13.00 5.59 1.53
C SER A 8 -12.28 4.57 0.64
N GLY A 9 -11.81 4.98 -0.54
CA GLY A 9 -11.04 4.11 -1.42
C GLY A 9 -9.78 3.54 -0.74
N PRO A 10 -9.00 2.71 -1.42
CA PRO A 10 -7.73 2.26 -0.89
C PRO A 10 -6.86 3.48 -0.53
N ARG A 11 -6.12 3.37 0.56
CA ARG A 11 -5.13 4.39 0.93
C ARG A 11 -4.01 4.35 -0.09
N TYR A 12 -3.39 5.49 -0.36
CA TYR A 12 -2.27 5.58 -1.28
C TYR A 12 -1.21 6.53 -0.72
N ASP A 13 0.04 6.31 -1.11
CA ASP A 13 1.20 7.12 -0.74
C ASP A 13 1.21 7.56 0.75
N GLU A 14 1.23 8.88 0.98
CA GLU A 14 1.27 9.50 2.30
C GLU A 14 0.05 9.20 3.19
N PHE A 15 -1.03 8.68 2.61
CA PHE A 15 -2.20 8.26 3.37
C PHE A 15 -2.05 6.85 3.97
N ILE A 16 -1.05 6.07 3.55
CA ILE A 16 -0.77 4.75 4.10
C ILE A 16 -0.19 4.90 5.52
N GLN A 17 -0.87 4.29 6.49
CA GLN A 17 -0.56 4.50 7.91
C GLN A 17 0.44 3.49 8.48
N ALA A 18 0.66 2.38 7.79
CA ALA A 18 1.59 1.35 8.23
C ALA A 18 3.03 1.82 8.12
N GLU A 19 3.90 1.38 9.04
CA GLU A 19 5.34 1.67 8.97
C GLU A 19 6.03 0.82 7.89
N LYS A 20 5.58 -0.42 7.73
CA LYS A 20 6.10 -1.40 6.77
C LYS A 20 4.97 -2.00 5.97
N VAL A 21 5.27 -2.28 4.72
CA VAL A 21 4.32 -2.84 3.75
C VAL A 21 4.99 -3.96 2.97
N ARG A 22 4.18 -4.93 2.55
CA ARG A 22 4.58 -5.90 1.52
C ARG A 22 4.22 -5.30 0.17
N VAL A 23 5.20 -5.12 -0.70
CA VAL A 23 4.98 -4.52 -2.01
C VAL A 23 4.91 -5.61 -3.09
N ILE A 24 3.92 -5.48 -3.95
CA ILE A 24 3.78 -6.23 -5.19
C ILE A 24 3.97 -5.22 -6.33
N ASP A 25 4.82 -5.50 -7.30
CA ASP A 25 5.04 -4.56 -8.41
C ASP A 25 3.88 -4.58 -9.44
N GLU A 26 3.98 -3.73 -10.46
CA GLU A 26 3.00 -3.67 -11.55
C GLU A 26 2.84 -5.00 -12.32
N ASN A 27 3.93 -5.78 -12.41
CA ASN A 27 3.99 -7.09 -13.08
C ASN A 27 3.38 -8.22 -12.23
N GLY A 28 3.09 -7.97 -10.96
CA GLY A 28 2.57 -8.96 -10.01
C GLY A 28 3.66 -9.72 -9.25
N GLU A 29 4.92 -9.28 -9.31
CA GLU A 29 6.04 -9.84 -8.59
C GLU A 29 6.10 -9.30 -7.15
N ASN A 30 6.39 -10.18 -6.19
CA ASN A 30 6.56 -9.77 -4.80
C ASN A 30 8.00 -9.31 -4.58
N ILE A 31 8.17 -7.99 -4.40
CA ILE A 31 9.49 -7.38 -4.18
C ILE A 31 9.92 -7.39 -2.71
N GLY A 32 9.03 -7.85 -1.81
CA GLY A 32 9.33 -8.09 -0.40
C GLY A 32 8.64 -7.11 0.55
N VAL A 33 9.09 -7.12 1.81
CA VAL A 33 8.64 -6.21 2.87
C VAL A 33 9.67 -5.11 3.04
N MET A 34 9.22 -3.86 2.98
CA MET A 34 10.08 -2.67 3.13
C MET A 34 9.34 -1.57 3.91
N TYR A 35 10.03 -0.48 4.23
CA TYR A 35 9.36 0.67 4.84
C TYR A 35 8.41 1.31 3.84
N THR A 36 7.25 1.77 4.31
CA THR A 36 6.25 2.45 3.46
C THR A 36 6.86 3.63 2.72
N ARG A 37 7.77 4.36 3.36
CA ARG A 37 8.51 5.45 2.70
C ARG A 37 9.35 4.97 1.51
N GLU A 38 10.10 3.88 1.67
CA GLU A 38 10.90 3.32 0.57
C GLU A 38 10.02 2.84 -0.58
N ALA A 39 8.86 2.25 -0.25
CA ALA A 39 7.88 1.81 -1.25
C ALA A 39 7.28 2.99 -2.04
N ILE A 40 6.99 4.11 -1.37
CA ILE A 40 6.52 5.35 -2.02
C ILE A 40 7.61 5.92 -2.93
N GLU A 41 8.86 5.94 -2.46
CA GLU A 41 9.98 6.42 -3.26
C GLU A 41 10.16 5.57 -4.54
N GLN A 42 10.09 4.23 -4.44
CA GLN A 42 10.16 3.33 -5.60
C GLN A 42 8.99 3.51 -6.57
N ALA A 43 7.76 3.66 -6.07
CA ALA A 43 6.59 3.93 -6.91
C ALA A 43 6.77 5.25 -7.67
N ALA A 44 7.24 6.30 -6.99
CA ALA A 44 7.51 7.60 -7.60
C ALA A 44 8.60 7.56 -8.68
N GLU A 45 9.65 6.72 -8.53
CA GLU A 45 10.70 6.54 -9.54
C GLU A 45 10.15 6.01 -10.87
N VAL A 46 9.13 5.15 -10.81
CA VAL A 46 8.43 4.62 -11.99
C VAL A 46 7.17 5.41 -12.37
N ARG A 47 6.92 6.55 -11.70
CA ARG A 47 5.75 7.42 -11.90
C ARG A 47 4.41 6.72 -11.64
N LEU A 48 4.40 5.84 -10.64
CA LEU A 48 3.21 5.19 -10.11
C LEU A 48 2.94 5.67 -8.68
N ASP A 49 1.71 5.46 -8.22
CA ASP A 49 1.33 5.68 -6.82
C ASP A 49 1.36 4.33 -6.09
N LEU A 50 1.75 4.32 -4.82
CA LEU A 50 1.68 3.13 -3.98
C LEU A 50 0.26 2.98 -3.42
N VAL A 51 -0.45 1.89 -3.71
CA VAL A 51 -1.84 1.69 -3.29
C VAL A 51 -1.97 0.54 -2.29
N GLU A 52 -2.53 0.80 -1.11
CA GLU A 52 -2.84 -0.20 -0.08
C GLU A 52 -4.04 -1.07 -0.51
N VAL A 53 -3.75 -2.21 -1.13
CA VAL A 53 -4.77 -3.15 -1.65
C VAL A 53 -5.28 -4.13 -0.58
N SER A 54 -4.49 -4.42 0.45
CA SER A 54 -4.88 -5.31 1.55
C SER A 54 -4.54 -4.69 2.91
N PRO A 55 -5.39 -3.79 3.45
CA PRO A 55 -5.14 -3.09 4.71
C PRO A 55 -5.16 -4.00 5.95
N ASN A 56 -5.78 -5.18 5.85
CA ASN A 56 -5.97 -6.10 6.96
C ASN A 56 -4.87 -7.16 7.08
N ALA A 57 -3.89 -7.15 6.17
CA ALA A 57 -2.72 -8.04 6.24
C ALA A 57 -1.67 -7.51 7.22
N ASP A 58 -0.81 -8.40 7.73
CA ASP A 58 0.32 -8.03 8.59
C ASP A 58 1.65 -8.56 7.98
N PRO A 59 2.48 -7.69 7.36
CA PRO A 59 2.22 -6.27 7.07
C PRO A 59 1.16 -6.08 5.96
N PRO A 60 0.54 -4.88 5.84
CA PRO A 60 -0.39 -4.56 4.76
C PRO A 60 0.23 -4.77 3.38
N VAL A 61 -0.59 -5.18 2.41
CA VAL A 61 -0.13 -5.37 1.03
C VAL A 61 -0.40 -4.10 0.24
N CYS A 62 0.65 -3.59 -0.38
CA CYS A 62 0.60 -2.48 -1.33
C CYS A 62 0.95 -2.97 -2.74
N LYS A 63 0.36 -2.33 -3.73
CA LYS A 63 0.65 -2.52 -5.15
C LYS A 63 0.75 -1.15 -5.83
#